data_AF-A0A4R1SBA3-F1
#
_entry.id   AF-A0A4R1SBA3-F1
#
_cell.length_a   1.000
_cell.length_b   1.000
_cell.length_c   1.000
_cell.angle_alpha   90.00
_cell.angle_beta   90.00
_cell.angle_gamma   90.00
#
_symmetry.space_group_name_H-M   'P 1'
#
loop_
_entity.id
_entity.type
_entity.pdbx_description
1 polymer ?
#
loop_
_entity_poly.entity_id
_entity_poly.type
_entity_poly.pdbx_seq_one_letter_code
_entity_poly.pdbx_strand_id
1 'polypeptide(L)'
;MSWEERLAEFRARLRAVVRKRLMADVPLGSFLRGGLDSSLITALIREDRTKMHTFSVATEDGADRDYAQHVAGLLGTTHHEYLLKPVEIWEALPADFITCFKQSL
;
A
#
# COMPACT_ATOMS: atom_id res chain seq x y z
N MET A 1 24.36 -5.42 21.95
CA MET A 1 23.88 -4.49 20.91
C MET A 1 23.06 -3.37 21.53
N SER A 2 23.38 -2.12 21.20
CA SER A 2 22.62 -0.92 21.57
C SER A 2 21.30 -0.82 20.81
N TRP A 3 20.43 0.11 21.21
CA TRP A 3 19.18 0.42 20.50
C TRP A 3 19.44 0.90 19.06
N GLU A 4 20.45 1.75 18.89
CA GLU A 4 20.84 2.30 17.58
C GLU A 4 21.33 1.21 16.63
N GLU A 5 22.13 0.27 17.14
CA GLU A 5 22.62 -0.88 16.39
C GLU A 5 21.46 -1.78 15.93
N ARG A 6 20.48 -2.04 16.81
CA ARG A 6 19.28 -2.83 16.46
C ARG A 6 18.43 -2.13 15.40
N LEU A 7 18.25 -0.81 15.50
CA LEU A 7 17.52 -0.03 14.52
C LEU A 7 18.23 0.00 13.16
N ALA A 8 19.56 0.14 13.15
CA ALA A 8 20.35 0.10 11.93
C ALA A 8 20.25 -1.28 11.26
N GLU A 9 20.37 -2.36 12.04
CA GLU A 9 20.22 -3.72 11.54
C GLU A 9 18.82 -3.97 10.97
N PHE A 10 17.77 -3.55 11.67
CA PHE A 10 16.39 -3.68 11.20
C PHE A 10 16.19 -2.98 9.86
N ARG A 11 16.63 -1.72 9.72
CA ARG A 11 16.55 -0.97 8.45
C ARG A 11 17.31 -1.67 7.33
N ALA A 12 18.51 -2.18 7.61
CA ALA A 12 19.30 -2.89 6.60
C ALA A 12 18.62 -4.18 6.13
N ARG A 13 18.08 -4.97 7.07
CA ARG A 13 17.35 -6.20 6.77
C ARG A 13 16.07 -5.91 5.98
N LEU A 14 15.31 -4.89 6.36
CA LEU A 14 14.09 -4.51 5.67
C LEU A 14 14.37 -4.06 4.23
N ARG A 15 15.38 -3.19 4.02
CA ARG A 15 15.86 -2.80 2.69
C ARG A 15 16.25 -4.01 1.84
N ALA A 16 17.05 -4.93 2.39
CA ALA A 16 17.49 -6.12 1.67
C ALA A 16 16.31 -7.02 1.24
N VAL A 17 15.34 -7.21 2.13
CA VAL A 17 14.13 -7.99 1.87
C VAL A 17 13.28 -7.34 0.78
N VAL A 18 13.09 -6.01 0.80
CA VAL A 18 12.36 -5.28 -0.26
C VAL A 18 13.10 -5.40 -1.59
N ARG A 19 14.40 -5.10 -1.63
CA ARG A 19 15.24 -5.20 -2.83
C ARG A 19 15.18 -6.56 -3.50
N LYS A 20 15.21 -7.64 -2.72
CA LYS A 20 15.11 -9.01 -3.23
C LYS A 20 13.84 -9.26 -4.05
N ARG A 21 12.76 -8.50 -3.79
CA ARG A 21 11.47 -8.61 -4.49
C ARG A 21 11.33 -7.68 -5.68
N LEU A 22 12.36 -6.89 -6.01
CA LEU A 22 12.34 -5.94 -7.14
C LEU A 22 12.89 -6.53 -8.45
N MET A 23 13.29 -7.80 -8.44
CA MET A 23 13.70 -8.54 -9.64
C MET A 23 12.43 -8.99 -10.39
N ALA A 24 12.11 -8.31 -11.49
CA ALA A 24 10.96 -8.63 -12.34
C ALA A 24 11.26 -8.24 -13.79
N ASP A 25 10.78 -9.06 -14.73
CA ASP A 25 10.87 -8.82 -16.18
C ASP A 25 9.73 -7.92 -16.70
N VAL A 26 8.88 -7.44 -15.78
CA VAL A 26 7.74 -6.57 -16.05
C VAL A 26 7.80 -5.31 -15.18
N PRO A 27 7.12 -4.22 -15.58
CA PRO A 27 7.03 -3.04 -14.74
C PRO A 27 6.46 -3.35 -13.35
N LEU A 28 7.09 -2.79 -12.33
CA LEU A 28 6.66 -2.94 -10.94
C LEU A 28 5.84 -1.73 -10.50
N GLY A 29 4.79 -2.02 -9.74
CA GLY A 29 4.06 -1.04 -8.95
C GLY A 29 3.96 -1.47 -7.49
N SER A 30 3.48 -0.57 -6.63
CA SER A 30 3.15 -0.92 -5.24
C SER A 30 1.71 -0.56 -4.90
N PHE A 31 1.13 -1.32 -3.98
CA PHE A 31 -0.10 -0.88 -3.31
C PHE A 31 0.26 0.15 -2.24
N LEU A 32 -0.42 1.29 -2.26
CA LEU A 32 -0.23 2.39 -1.32
C LEU A 32 -1.58 2.81 -0.75
N ARG A 33 -1.90 2.38 0.47
CA ARG A 33 -3.14 2.75 1.17
C ARG A 33 -2.97 3.91 2.14
N GLY A 34 -1.81 4.56 2.14
CA GLY A 34 -1.46 5.65 3.07
C GLY A 34 -1.02 5.19 4.46
N GLY A 35 -1.38 3.98 4.89
CA GLY A 35 -0.92 3.41 6.16
C GLY A 35 0.60 3.14 6.22
N LEU A 36 1.15 3.13 7.44
CA LEU A 36 2.58 3.04 7.75
C LEU A 36 3.32 1.97 6.93
N ASP A 37 2.81 0.74 6.89
CA ASP A 37 3.49 -0.38 6.25
C ASP A 37 3.61 -0.19 4.73
N SER A 38 2.48 0.15 4.08
CA SER A 38 2.46 0.35 2.62
C SER A 38 3.31 1.56 2.21
N SER A 39 3.32 2.60 3.03
CA SER A 39 4.13 3.80 2.84
C SER A 39 5.62 3.50 3.00
N LEU A 40 5.99 2.72 4.03
CA LEU A 40 7.37 2.30 4.25
C LEU A 40 7.90 1.42 3.11
N ILE A 41 7.13 0.42 2.68
CA ILE A 41 7.52 -0.44 1.56
C ILE A 41 7.67 0.38 0.28
N THR A 42 6.71 1.26 -0.02
CA THR A 42 6.75 2.13 -1.21
C THR A 42 7.96 3.07 -1.19
N ALA A 43 8.29 3.66 -0.03
CA ALA A 43 9.48 4.48 0.13
C ALA A 43 10.77 3.69 -0.10
N LEU A 44 10.85 2.46 0.41
CA LEU A 44 12.02 1.59 0.19
C LEU A 44 12.16 1.17 -1.27
N ILE A 45 11.07 0.90 -1.99
CA ILE A 45 11.12 0.62 -3.43
C ILE A 45 11.64 1.83 -4.20
N ARG A 46 11.22 3.04 -3.80
CA ARG A 46 11.61 4.31 -4.44
C ARG A 46 13.11 4.61 -4.33
N GLU A 47 13.81 4.04 -3.34
CA GLU A 47 15.28 4.13 -3.23
C GLU A 47 16.00 3.49 -4.44
N ASP A 48 15.42 2.45 -5.05
CA ASP A 48 16.02 1.71 -6.16
C ASP A 48 15.34 1.97 -7.52
N ARG A 49 14.16 2.61 -7.53
CA ARG A 49 13.36 2.86 -8.75
C ARG A 49 13.01 4.34 -8.87
N THR A 50 13.33 4.95 -10.02
CA THR A 50 13.12 6.38 -10.27
C THR A 50 11.72 6.74 -10.74
N LYS A 51 11.03 5.83 -11.43
CA LYS A 51 9.64 5.95 -11.88
C LYS A 51 8.85 4.80 -11.31
N MET A 52 7.75 5.09 -10.62
CA MET A 52 6.94 4.07 -9.96
C MET A 52 5.46 4.43 -10.03
N HIS A 53 4.66 3.42 -10.32
CA HIS A 53 3.21 3.50 -10.26
C HIS A 53 2.75 2.99 -8.89
N THR A 54 1.88 3.74 -8.22
CA THR A 54 1.28 3.33 -6.94
C THR A 54 -0.22 3.19 -7.10
N PHE A 55 -0.82 2.19 -6.47
CA PHE A 55 -2.23 1.85 -6.63
C PHE A 55 -2.95 1.82 -5.27
N SER A 56 -4.15 2.37 -5.22
CA SER A 56 -5.03 2.28 -4.06
C SER A 56 -6.46 1.91 -4.48
N VAL A 57 -7.18 1.31 -3.54
CA VAL A 57 -8.63 1.18 -3.60
C VAL A 57 -9.17 1.94 -2.39
N ALA A 58 -10.06 2.88 -2.62
CA ALA A 58 -10.63 3.73 -1.57
C ALA A 58 -12.14 3.85 -1.75
N THR A 59 -12.87 4.11 -0.66
CA THR A 59 -14.24 4.59 -0.71
C THR A 59 -14.22 6.12 -0.79
N GLU A 60 -15.29 6.76 -1.29
CA GLU A 60 -15.32 8.22 -1.48
C GLU A 60 -14.95 9.02 -0.22
N ASP A 61 -15.43 8.56 0.95
CA ASP A 61 -15.21 9.22 2.25
C ASP A 61 -14.11 8.55 3.11
N GLY A 62 -13.29 7.68 2.54
CA GLY A 62 -12.30 6.91 3.30
C GLY A 62 -11.04 7.72 3.62
N ALA A 63 -10.67 7.88 4.89
CA ALA A 63 -9.46 8.60 5.31
C ALA A 63 -8.15 8.06 4.70
N ASP A 64 -8.10 6.77 4.35
CA ASP A 64 -6.96 6.13 3.69
C ASP A 64 -6.59 6.79 2.34
N ARG A 65 -7.59 7.38 1.67
CA ARG A 65 -7.43 8.14 0.42
C ARG A 65 -6.46 9.31 0.58
N ASP A 66 -6.72 10.16 1.57
CA ASP A 66 -5.95 11.39 1.78
C ASP A 66 -4.50 11.05 2.14
N TYR A 67 -4.30 10.03 2.98
CA TYR A 67 -2.96 9.56 3.32
C TYR A 67 -2.23 8.94 2.13
N ALA A 68 -2.91 8.16 1.28
CA ALA A 68 -2.31 7.58 0.09
C ALA A 68 -1.85 8.66 -0.90
N GLN A 69 -2.69 9.66 -1.14
CA GLN A 69 -2.37 10.82 -1.98
C GLN A 69 -1.20 11.63 -1.40
N HIS A 70 -1.19 11.87 -0.09
CA HIS A 70 -0.11 12.58 0.58
C HIS A 70 1.24 11.87 0.40
N VAL A 71 1.28 10.55 0.66
CA VAL A 71 2.52 9.76 0.52
C VAL A 71 2.95 9.65 -0.94
N ALA A 72 2.02 9.49 -1.87
CA ALA A 72 2.33 9.49 -3.30
C ALA A 72 2.99 10.81 -3.73
N GLY A 73 2.48 11.95 -3.25
CA GLY A 73 3.07 13.27 -3.48
C GLY A 73 4.48 13.38 -2.91
N LEU A 74 4.70 12.93 -1.67
CA LEU A 74 6.01 12.91 -1.03
C LEU A 74 7.04 12.06 -1.79
N LEU A 75 6.62 10.92 -2.34
CA LEU A 75 7.50 9.98 -3.06
C LEU A 75 7.59 10.26 -4.56
N GLY A 76 6.78 11.19 -5.08
CA GLY A 76 6.73 11.56 -6.49
C GLY A 76 6.31 10.40 -7.40
N THR A 77 5.32 9.60 -6.97
CA THR A 77 4.84 8.45 -7.74
C THR A 77 3.69 8.82 -8.67
N THR A 78 3.50 8.07 -9.76
CA THR A 78 2.26 8.16 -10.55
C THR A 78 1.20 7.35 -9.85
N HIS A 79 0.34 8.02 -9.07
CA HIS A 79 -0.68 7.36 -8.25
C HIS A 79 -1.98 7.15 -9.01
N HIS A 80 -2.50 5.94 -8.94
CA HIS A 80 -3.77 5.50 -9.51
C HIS A 80 -4.68 5.10 -8.35
N GLU A 81 -5.88 5.63 -8.35
CA GLU A 81 -6.88 5.38 -7.32
C GLU A 81 -8.12 4.75 -7.97
N TYR A 82 -8.60 3.66 -7.39
CA TYR A 82 -9.90 3.10 -7.70
C TYR A 82 -10.90 3.46 -6.61
N LEU A 83 -11.90 4.27 -6.96
CA LEU A 83 -13.01 4.59 -6.06
C LEU A 83 -14.04 3.48 -6.09
N LEU A 84 -14.05 2.67 -5.04
CA LEU A 84 -14.93 1.53 -4.86
C LEU A 84 -16.29 1.99 -4.32
N LYS A 85 -17.35 1.69 -5.05
CA LYS A 85 -18.73 1.96 -4.62
C LYS A 85 -19.19 0.87 -3.66
N PRO A 86 -20.04 1.19 -2.66
CA PRO A 86 -20.58 0.20 -1.72
C PRO A 86 -21.24 -1.00 -2.40
N VAL A 87 -21.94 -0.80 -3.54
CA VAL A 87 -22.60 -1.88 -4.27
C VAL A 87 -21.61 -2.92 -4.80
N GLU A 88 -20.44 -2.50 -5.26
CA GLU A 88 -19.41 -3.39 -5.80
C GLU A 88 -18.82 -4.30 -4.71
N ILE A 89 -18.76 -3.82 -3.46
CA ILE A 89 -18.37 -4.65 -2.31
C ILE A 89 -19.36 -5.79 -2.13
N TRP A 90 -20.66 -5.49 -2.14
CA TRP A 90 -21.69 -6.50 -1.93
C TRP A 90 -21.78 -7.52 -3.06
N GLU A 91 -21.51 -7.12 -4.29
CA GLU A 91 -21.48 -8.01 -5.45
C GLU A 91 -20.24 -8.92 -5.49
N ALA A 92 -19.11 -8.44 -4.96
CA ALA A 92 -17.85 -9.19 -4.95
C ALA A 92 -17.74 -10.20 -3.80
N LEU A 93 -18.51 -10.04 -2.73
CA LEU A 93 -18.40 -10.84 -1.53
C LEU A 93 -19.22 -12.15 -1.60
N PRO A 94 -18.71 -13.26 -1.05
CA PRO A 94 -19.47 -14.50 -0.94
C PRO A 94 -20.77 -14.32 -0.14
N ALA A 95 -21.82 -15.08 -0.49
CA ALA A 95 -23.11 -15.02 0.20
C ALA A 95 -23.00 -15.29 1.72
N ASP A 96 -22.10 -16.18 2.13
CA ASP A 96 -21.85 -16.49 3.54
C ASP A 96 -21.23 -15.31 4.28
N PHE A 97 -20.35 -14.54 3.63
CA PHE A 97 -19.81 -13.30 4.20
C PHE A 97 -20.95 -12.30 4.45
N ILE A 98 -21.83 -12.10 3.46
CA ILE A 98 -22.98 -11.22 3.61
C ILE A 98 -23.86 -11.69 4.77
N THR A 99 -24.10 -13.00 4.91
CA THR A 99 -24.94 -13.54 5.99
C THR A 99 -24.30 -13.32 7.37
N CYS A 100 -22.98 -13.47 7.49
CA CYS A 100 -22.26 -13.25 8.74
C CYS A 100 -22.15 -11.76 9.13
N PHE A 101 -22.09 -10.86 8.16
CA PHE A 101 -21.74 -9.46 8.38
C PHE A 101 -22.87 -8.46 8.05
N LYS A 102 -23.98 -8.87 7.42
CA LYS A 102 -25.25 -8.12 7.47
C LYS A 102 -25.89 -8.30 8.85
N GLN A 103 -25.35 -7.64 9.86
CA GLN A 103 -26.17 -7.27 11.01
C GLN A 103 -26.85 -5.94 10.70
N SER A 104 -28.17 -5.99 10.59
CA SER A 104 -29.16 -4.92 10.63
C SER A 104 -28.64 -3.49 10.39
N LEU A 105 -28.60 -3.09 9.12
CA LEU A 105 -28.96 -1.71 8.75
C LEU A 105 -30.46 -1.67 8.48
#